data_AF-A0A0P6X1T1-F1
#
_entry.id   AF-A0A0P6X1T1-F1
#
_cell.length_a   1.000
_cell.length_b   1.000
_cell.length_c   1.000
_cell.angle_alpha   90.00
_cell.angle_beta   90.00
_cell.angle_gamma   90.00
#
_symmetry.space_group_name_H-M   'P 1'
#
loop_
_entity.id
_entity.type
_entity.pdbx_description
1 polymer ?
#
loop_
_entity_poly.entity_id
_entity_poly.type
_entity_poly.pdbx_seq_one_letter_code
_entity_poly.pdbx_strand_id
1 'polypeptide(L)'
;MPFTDHSDLFGAVHEDGINRLVRHIMRQRPSLFNYATPFFHNNAGLFCVKFEVDERVLKAKNPLFTEQEPLPILGAPVPIGLNFCLQLTDAQIDFHPGNVFGLPPELGALPAQRFALRLKGCMGIDCPSKEIIDELLPLIERFLVSQQQLAIGEIKERVPGISTHYTPPVAAVDNRERPRTIPLPTRQLICFCLELFAVGHFEWGSVPGSQQIWLKTRLDGLEIVDMQPNDMESAIECYLTTVLKLGILPRLIIPLEKMVLDVNKEFQEMGLTLGRTVTLQPSAVPADVPNNPAVEEDQLKAFMKLIITGGA
;
A
#
# COMPACT_ATOMS: atom_id res chain seq x y z
N MET A 1 -16.93 8.56 -34.04
CA MET A 1 -16.99 10.03 -34.09
C MET A 1 -15.56 10.53 -34.16
N PRO A 2 -15.21 11.54 -34.98
CA PRO A 2 -13.88 12.13 -34.92
C PRO A 2 -13.57 12.54 -33.48
N PHE A 3 -12.45 12.04 -32.94
CA PHE A 3 -12.03 12.24 -31.54
C PHE A 3 -11.80 13.72 -31.15
N THR A 4 -11.92 14.64 -32.11
CA THR A 4 -11.66 16.08 -31.98
C THR A 4 -12.89 16.95 -32.26
N ASP A 5 -14.09 16.38 -32.38
CA ASP A 5 -15.30 17.18 -32.67
C ASP A 5 -15.61 18.22 -31.57
N HIS A 6 -15.09 17.98 -30.36
CA HIS A 6 -15.33 18.83 -29.19
C HIS A 6 -14.07 19.14 -28.35
N SER A 7 -12.88 18.81 -28.86
CA SER A 7 -11.60 19.07 -28.19
C SER A 7 -10.49 19.34 -29.20
N ASP A 8 -9.57 20.25 -28.89
CA ASP A 8 -8.44 20.59 -29.75
C ASP A 8 -7.33 19.52 -29.71
N LEU A 9 -7.20 18.84 -28.57
CA LEU A 9 -6.20 17.80 -28.34
C LEU A 9 -6.79 16.72 -27.43
N PHE A 10 -6.42 15.46 -27.67
CA PHE A 10 -6.63 14.41 -26.68
C PHE A 10 -5.33 13.63 -26.45
N GLY A 11 -5.16 13.16 -25.22
CA GLY A 11 -4.13 12.20 -24.84
C GLY A 11 -4.78 10.91 -24.39
N ALA A 12 -4.22 9.77 -24.77
CA ALA A 12 -4.69 8.47 -24.34
C ALA A 12 -3.53 7.63 -23.82
N VAL A 13 -3.78 6.89 -22.74
CA VAL A 13 -2.86 5.89 -22.22
C VAL A 13 -3.57 4.56 -22.21
N HIS A 14 -3.00 3.58 -22.91
CA HIS A 14 -3.49 2.20 -22.90
C HIS A 14 -3.09 1.52 -21.60
N GLU A 15 -3.99 0.72 -21.02
CA GLU A 15 -3.72 -0.06 -19.81
C GLU A 15 -2.45 -0.91 -19.89
N ASP A 16 -2.13 -1.41 -21.09
CA ASP A 16 -0.94 -2.20 -21.38
C ASP A 16 0.35 -1.44 -21.06
N GLY A 17 0.34 -0.13 -21.33
CA GLY A 17 1.42 0.78 -20.94
C GLY A 17 1.51 0.96 -19.43
N ILE A 18 0.38 1.10 -18.75
CA ILE A 18 0.31 1.23 -17.28
C ILE A 18 0.80 -0.05 -16.60
N ASN A 19 0.31 -1.21 -17.03
CA ASN A 19 0.70 -2.53 -16.52
C ASN A 19 2.19 -2.79 -16.70
N ARG A 20 2.76 -2.44 -17.86
CA ARG A 20 4.21 -2.53 -18.09
C ARG A 20 4.99 -1.60 -17.15
N LEU A 21 4.52 -0.37 -16.93
CA LEU A 21 5.15 0.57 -16.01
C LEU A 21 5.11 0.06 -14.56
N VAL A 22 3.96 -0.41 -14.09
CA VAL A 22 3.80 -0.98 -12.75
C VAL A 22 4.77 -2.15 -12.55
N ARG A 23 4.78 -3.12 -13.48
CA ARG A 23 5.71 -4.25 -13.43
C ARG A 23 7.17 -3.79 -13.44
N HIS A 24 7.50 -2.77 -14.23
CA HIS A 24 8.84 -2.20 -14.26
C HIS A 24 9.23 -1.61 -12.89
N ILE A 25 8.34 -0.83 -12.26
CA ILE A 25 8.57 -0.25 -10.93
C ILE A 25 8.76 -1.35 -9.89
N MET A 26 7.91 -2.39 -9.90
CA MET A 26 8.04 -3.54 -8.98
C MET A 26 9.40 -4.22 -9.10
N ARG A 27 9.90 -4.40 -10.32
CA ARG A 27 11.23 -5.01 -10.58
C ARG A 27 12.41 -4.11 -10.22
N GLN A 28 12.25 -2.79 -10.33
CA GLN A 28 13.31 -1.81 -10.03
C GLN A 28 13.35 -1.39 -8.56
N ARG A 29 12.21 -1.45 -7.85
CA ARG A 29 12.04 -1.01 -6.46
C ARG A 29 11.27 -2.06 -5.63
N PRO A 30 11.78 -3.30 -5.54
CA PRO A 30 11.08 -4.39 -4.85
C PRO A 30 10.78 -4.09 -3.38
N SER A 31 11.59 -3.26 -2.69
CA SER A 31 11.33 -2.88 -1.30
C SER A 31 10.01 -2.13 -1.06
N LEU A 32 9.42 -1.54 -2.10
CA LEU A 32 8.11 -0.87 -2.00
C LEU A 32 6.94 -1.86 -1.94
N PHE A 33 7.20 -3.14 -2.28
CA PHE A 33 6.17 -4.16 -2.46
C PHE A 33 6.40 -5.38 -1.59
N ASN A 34 7.58 -5.50 -0.98
CA ASN A 34 7.95 -6.61 -0.12
C ASN A 34 8.29 -6.06 1.26
N TYR A 35 7.73 -6.68 2.29
CA TYR A 35 7.91 -6.32 3.70
C TYR A 35 8.24 -7.57 4.48
N ALA A 36 9.29 -7.54 5.31
CA ALA A 36 9.66 -8.71 6.08
C ALA A 36 10.49 -8.35 7.31
N THR A 37 10.62 -9.29 8.25
CA THR A 37 11.49 -9.10 9.40
C THR A 37 12.98 -9.16 9.03
N PRO A 38 13.89 -8.62 9.87
CA PRO A 38 15.33 -8.62 9.59
C PRO A 38 15.93 -10.03 9.38
N PHE A 39 15.26 -11.08 9.88
CA PHE A 39 15.62 -12.49 9.65
C PHE A 39 15.84 -12.81 8.17
N PHE A 40 15.09 -12.17 7.28
CA PHE A 40 15.10 -12.48 5.85
C PHE A 40 16.32 -11.95 5.08
N HIS A 41 17.16 -11.09 5.67
CA HIS A 41 18.41 -10.67 5.04
C HIS A 41 19.36 -11.83 4.75
N ASN A 42 19.40 -12.79 5.68
CA ASN A 42 20.24 -13.98 5.57
C ASN A 42 19.46 -15.21 5.09
N ASN A 43 18.13 -15.09 4.92
CA ASN A 43 17.22 -16.21 4.65
C ASN A 43 16.25 -15.89 3.51
N ALA A 44 16.69 -15.13 2.49
CA ALA A 44 15.83 -14.70 1.39
C ALA A 44 15.19 -15.87 0.61
N GLY A 45 15.77 -17.07 0.67
CA GLY A 45 15.19 -18.28 0.09
C GLY A 45 13.92 -18.78 0.78
N LEU A 46 13.58 -18.26 1.97
CA LEU A 46 12.37 -18.62 2.71
C LEU A 46 11.17 -17.72 2.40
N PHE A 47 11.30 -16.70 1.55
CA PHE A 47 10.12 -15.96 1.07
C PHE A 47 9.15 -16.89 0.34
N CYS A 48 7.86 -16.61 0.48
CA CYS A 48 6.80 -17.44 -0.13
C CYS A 48 6.87 -17.44 -1.66
N VAL A 49 7.30 -16.33 -2.25
CA VAL A 49 7.49 -16.18 -3.69
C VAL A 49 8.89 -15.63 -3.97
N LYS A 50 9.53 -16.20 -5.00
CA LYS A 50 10.82 -15.70 -5.48
C LYS A 50 10.67 -14.29 -6.02
N PHE A 51 11.61 -13.41 -5.69
CA PHE A 51 11.59 -12.05 -6.21
C PHE A 51 11.86 -12.02 -7.72
N GLU A 52 10.99 -11.32 -8.46
CA GLU A 52 11.27 -10.92 -9.83
C GLU A 52 11.91 -9.53 -9.82
N VAL A 53 13.23 -9.48 -10.01
CA VAL A 53 14.03 -8.26 -9.85
C VAL A 53 14.89 -8.03 -11.09
N ASP A 54 15.10 -6.77 -11.43
CA ASP A 54 16.09 -6.41 -12.44
C ASP A 54 17.53 -6.64 -11.94
N GLU A 55 18.42 -7.16 -12.80
CA GLU A 55 19.80 -7.43 -12.42
C GLU A 55 20.54 -6.19 -11.89
N ARG A 56 20.19 -4.99 -12.37
CA ARG A 56 20.84 -3.74 -11.93
C ARG A 56 20.57 -3.46 -10.45
N VAL A 57 19.40 -3.82 -9.94
CA VAL A 57 19.03 -3.69 -8.53
C VAL A 57 19.90 -4.61 -7.68
N LEU A 58 20.11 -5.85 -8.14
CA LEU A 58 20.98 -6.82 -7.47
C LEU A 58 22.44 -6.35 -7.48
N LYS A 59 22.94 -5.88 -8.63
CA LYS A 59 24.31 -5.34 -8.77
C LYS A 59 24.53 -4.11 -7.89
N ALA A 60 23.54 -3.24 -7.78
CA ALA A 60 23.56 -2.05 -6.92
C ALA A 60 23.36 -2.37 -5.42
N LYS A 61 23.03 -3.62 -5.05
CA LYS A 61 22.68 -4.03 -3.69
C LYS A 61 21.54 -3.19 -3.09
N ASN A 62 20.59 -2.80 -3.93
CA ASN A 62 19.39 -2.12 -3.47
C ASN A 62 18.55 -3.08 -2.60
N PRO A 63 17.81 -2.55 -1.60
CA PRO A 63 16.99 -3.38 -0.72
C PRO A 63 15.90 -4.12 -1.50
N LEU A 64 15.74 -5.40 -1.21
CA LEU A 64 14.70 -6.25 -1.80
C LEU A 64 13.37 -6.15 -1.07
N PHE A 65 13.39 -5.78 0.20
CA PHE A 65 12.22 -5.63 1.05
C PHE A 65 12.43 -4.47 2.04
N THR A 66 11.34 -3.91 2.52
CA THR A 66 11.33 -2.99 3.65
C THR A 66 11.29 -3.81 4.95
N GLU A 67 12.21 -3.52 5.87
CA GLU A 67 12.26 -4.19 7.18
C GLU A 67 11.05 -3.81 8.04
N GLN A 68 10.49 -4.79 8.74
CA GLN A 68 9.42 -4.64 9.72
C GLN A 68 9.80 -5.34 11.04
N GLU A 69 9.31 -4.82 12.16
CA GLU A 69 9.49 -5.50 13.46
C GLU A 69 8.75 -6.85 13.46
N PRO A 70 9.29 -7.89 14.13
CA PRO A 70 8.59 -9.17 14.30
C PRO A 70 7.19 -9.02 14.89
N LEU A 71 6.27 -9.91 14.48
CA LEU A 71 4.90 -9.92 14.99
C LEU A 71 4.92 -10.30 16.47
N PRO A 72 4.51 -9.42 17.39
CA PRO A 72 4.62 -9.69 18.81
C PRO A 72 3.68 -10.81 19.24
N ILE A 73 4.16 -11.71 20.10
CA ILE A 73 3.30 -12.69 20.75
C ILE A 73 2.52 -11.96 21.85
N LEU A 74 1.24 -11.70 21.57
CA LEU A 74 0.37 -10.98 22.50
C LEU A 74 0.23 -11.75 23.82
N GLY A 75 0.42 -11.04 24.94
CA GLY A 75 0.36 -11.62 26.29
C GLY A 75 1.65 -12.28 26.77
N ALA A 76 2.69 -12.39 25.94
CA ALA A 76 3.98 -12.86 26.41
C ALA A 76 4.59 -11.86 27.43
N PRO A 77 5.17 -12.34 28.54
CA PRO A 77 5.73 -11.46 29.58
C PRO A 77 7.11 -10.90 29.21
N VAL A 78 7.62 -11.30 28.04
CA VAL A 78 8.88 -10.86 27.45
C VAL A 78 8.59 -10.45 25.99
N PRO A 79 9.36 -9.51 25.42
CA PRO A 79 9.10 -8.99 24.08
C PRO A 79 9.58 -9.99 23.01
N ILE A 80 8.87 -11.10 22.84
CA ILE A 80 9.14 -12.13 21.83
C ILE A 80 8.13 -12.06 20.68
N GLY A 81 8.54 -12.49 19.49
CA GLY A 81 7.71 -12.39 18.30
C GLY A 81 8.01 -13.43 17.22
N LEU A 82 7.22 -13.37 16.15
CA LEU A 82 7.29 -14.26 15.01
C LEU A 82 7.86 -13.53 13.79
N ASN A 83 8.71 -14.23 13.05
CA ASN A 83 9.14 -13.74 11.74
C ASN A 83 8.00 -13.87 10.73
N PHE A 84 7.93 -12.91 9.81
CA PHE A 84 6.96 -12.93 8.74
C PHE A 84 7.49 -12.22 7.51
N CYS A 85 6.86 -12.50 6.37
CA CYS A 85 7.03 -11.76 5.14
C CYS A 85 5.65 -11.50 4.48
N LEU A 86 5.55 -10.38 3.77
CA LEU A 86 4.40 -9.97 2.98
C LEU A 86 4.90 -9.44 1.65
N GLN A 87 4.34 -9.92 0.54
CA GLN A 87 4.78 -9.60 -0.81
C GLN A 87 3.55 -9.23 -1.67
N LEU A 88 3.49 -8.02 -2.20
CA LEU A 88 2.63 -7.73 -3.36
C LEU A 88 3.36 -8.23 -4.61
N THR A 89 2.88 -9.33 -5.16
CA THR A 89 3.54 -10.09 -6.22
C THR A 89 3.06 -9.73 -7.61
N ASP A 90 1.82 -9.27 -7.74
CA ASP A 90 1.28 -8.78 -9.01
C ASP A 90 0.29 -7.63 -8.77
N ALA A 91 0.24 -6.71 -9.73
CA ALA A 91 -0.68 -5.58 -9.74
C ALA A 91 -0.99 -5.21 -11.20
N GLN A 92 -2.27 -5.30 -11.57
CA GLN A 92 -2.75 -5.08 -12.92
C GLN A 92 -3.96 -4.15 -12.90
N ILE A 93 -4.07 -3.31 -13.92
CA ILE A 93 -5.24 -2.49 -14.24
C ILE A 93 -5.87 -2.99 -15.53
N ASP A 94 -7.19 -2.92 -15.59
CA ASP A 94 -8.00 -3.28 -16.75
C ASP A 94 -9.07 -2.19 -16.95
N PHE A 95 -9.10 -1.59 -18.13
CA PHE A 95 -10.06 -0.58 -18.51
C PHE A 95 -11.21 -1.23 -19.27
N HIS A 96 -12.39 -0.62 -19.21
CA HIS A 96 -13.53 -1.10 -20.00
C HIS A 96 -13.13 -1.23 -21.49
N PRO A 97 -13.45 -2.36 -22.17
CA PRO A 97 -14.42 -3.41 -21.81
C PRO A 97 -14.02 -4.50 -20.79
N GLY A 98 -12.77 -4.57 -20.31
CA GLY A 98 -12.36 -5.62 -19.36
C GLY A 98 -11.84 -6.86 -20.05
N ASN A 99 -10.60 -6.83 -20.55
CA ASN A 99 -10.00 -7.92 -21.35
C ASN A 99 -8.64 -8.41 -20.82
N VAL A 100 -8.09 -7.80 -19.77
CA VAL A 100 -6.80 -8.20 -19.17
C VAL A 100 -7.00 -9.36 -18.20
N PHE A 101 -8.03 -9.29 -17.35
CA PHE A 101 -8.36 -10.35 -16.40
C PHE A 101 -9.88 -10.46 -16.12
N GLY A 102 -10.33 -11.65 -15.72
CA GLY A 102 -11.71 -11.86 -15.31
C GLY A 102 -11.97 -11.31 -13.91
N LEU A 103 -13.10 -10.62 -13.74
CA LEU A 103 -13.60 -10.23 -12.42
C LEU A 103 -14.29 -11.42 -11.73
N PRO A 104 -14.23 -11.51 -10.40
CA PRO A 104 -14.98 -12.50 -9.64
C PRO A 104 -16.50 -12.28 -9.79
N PRO A 105 -17.33 -13.34 -9.68
CA PRO A 105 -18.78 -13.26 -9.86
C PRO A 105 -19.47 -12.16 -9.07
N GLU A 106 -18.99 -11.85 -7.88
CA GLU A 106 -19.48 -10.86 -6.93
C GLU A 106 -19.40 -9.43 -7.48
N LEU A 107 -18.40 -9.16 -8.34
CA LEU A 107 -18.21 -7.86 -8.99
C LEU A 107 -18.83 -7.80 -10.39
N GLY A 108 -19.22 -8.93 -10.97
CA GLY A 108 -19.83 -9.00 -12.29
C GLY A 108 -18.91 -8.57 -13.44
N ALA A 109 -19.49 -8.11 -14.55
CA ALA A 109 -18.72 -7.61 -15.70
C ALA A 109 -18.31 -6.14 -15.50
N LEU A 110 -17.15 -5.74 -16.04
CA LEU A 110 -16.64 -4.38 -15.90
C LEU A 110 -17.54 -3.36 -16.63
N PRO A 111 -18.25 -2.47 -15.90
CA PRO A 111 -19.20 -1.55 -16.53
C PRO A 111 -18.50 -0.50 -17.41
N ALA A 112 -19.25 0.15 -18.30
CA ALA A 112 -18.73 1.25 -19.09
C ALA A 112 -18.20 2.39 -18.20
N GLN A 113 -17.12 3.05 -18.63
CA GLN A 113 -16.47 4.14 -17.88
C GLN A 113 -15.92 3.72 -16.51
N ARG A 114 -15.60 2.43 -16.35
CA ARG A 114 -14.98 1.85 -15.17
C ARG A 114 -13.64 1.22 -15.49
N PHE A 115 -12.81 1.14 -14.45
CA PHE A 115 -11.58 0.38 -14.45
C PHE A 115 -11.61 -0.65 -13.32
N ALA A 116 -10.91 -1.76 -13.51
CA ALA A 116 -10.66 -2.75 -12.52
C ALA A 116 -9.18 -2.78 -12.13
N LEU A 117 -8.90 -3.17 -10.89
CA LEU A 117 -7.58 -3.51 -10.40
C LEU A 117 -7.59 -4.95 -9.92
N ARG A 118 -6.54 -5.70 -10.25
CA ARG A 118 -6.24 -7.01 -9.68
C ARG A 118 -4.91 -6.91 -8.95
N LEU A 119 -4.93 -7.25 -7.67
CA LEU A 119 -3.75 -7.30 -6.81
C LEU A 119 -3.56 -8.72 -6.29
N LYS A 120 -2.32 -9.22 -6.30
CA LYS A 120 -1.99 -10.53 -5.73
C LYS A 120 -0.96 -10.38 -4.62
N GLY A 121 -1.37 -10.65 -3.38
CA GLY A 121 -0.52 -10.62 -2.20
C GLY A 121 -0.18 -12.02 -1.72
N CYS A 122 1.06 -12.28 -1.32
CA CYS A 122 1.48 -13.51 -0.65
C CYS A 122 2.05 -13.18 0.72
N MET A 123 1.67 -13.94 1.73
CA MET A 123 2.12 -13.76 3.11
C MET A 123 2.68 -15.07 3.64
N GLY A 124 3.77 -14.96 4.40
CA GLY A 124 4.38 -16.04 5.15
C GLY A 124 4.48 -15.65 6.61
N ILE A 125 4.00 -16.48 7.51
CA ILE A 125 4.18 -16.30 8.95
C ILE A 125 4.85 -17.52 9.54
N ASP A 126 5.80 -17.30 10.46
CA ASP A 126 6.42 -18.36 11.22
C ASP A 126 5.41 -19.01 12.17
N CYS A 127 5.51 -20.32 12.32
CA CYS A 127 4.75 -21.10 13.27
C CYS A 127 5.75 -21.92 14.09
N PRO A 128 6.07 -21.49 15.33
CA PRO A 128 7.05 -22.17 16.17
C PRO A 128 6.69 -23.64 16.32
N SER A 129 7.70 -24.51 16.20
CA SER A 129 7.46 -25.94 16.35
C SER A 129 7.07 -26.27 17.80
N LYS A 130 6.37 -27.39 17.98
CA LYS A 130 5.94 -27.83 19.31
C LYS A 130 7.11 -27.96 20.27
N GLU A 131 8.27 -28.41 19.78
CA GLU A 131 9.49 -28.54 20.58
C GLU A 131 9.95 -27.18 21.13
N ILE A 132 9.94 -26.13 20.31
CA ILE A 132 10.31 -24.77 20.75
C ILE A 132 9.34 -24.26 21.82
N ILE A 133 8.05 -24.52 21.65
CA ILE A 133 7.02 -24.11 22.61
C ILE A 133 7.21 -24.85 23.94
N ASP A 134 7.39 -26.17 23.90
CA ASP A 134 7.55 -27.02 25.08
C ASP A 134 8.86 -26.68 25.85
N GLU A 135 9.91 -26.23 25.16
CA GLU A 135 11.15 -25.74 25.77
C GLU A 135 11.00 -24.35 26.41
N LEU A 136 10.27 -23.44 25.76
CA LEU A 136 10.13 -22.06 26.20
C LEU A 136 9.10 -21.90 27.34
N LEU A 137 8.05 -22.72 27.35
CA LEU A 137 6.94 -22.62 28.30
C LEU A 137 7.42 -22.66 29.77
N PRO A 138 8.24 -23.63 30.22
CA PRO A 138 8.73 -23.65 31.61
C PRO A 138 9.57 -22.43 31.98
N LEU A 139 10.28 -21.81 31.02
CA LEU A 139 11.07 -20.61 31.24
C LEU A 139 10.16 -19.39 31.45
N ILE A 140 9.11 -19.27 30.65
CA ILE A 140 8.08 -18.23 30.78
C ILE A 140 7.35 -18.36 32.12
N GLU A 141 6.94 -19.57 32.50
CA GLU A 141 6.28 -19.83 33.78
C GLU A 141 7.17 -19.43 34.96
N ARG A 142 8.45 -19.83 34.95
CA ARG A 142 9.41 -19.42 35.99
C ARG A 142 9.60 -17.91 36.04
N PHE A 143 9.67 -17.25 34.88
CA PHE A 143 9.76 -15.79 34.81
C PHE A 143 8.54 -15.13 35.47
N LEU A 144 7.33 -15.57 35.13
CA LEU A 144 6.09 -15.07 35.72
C LEU A 144 6.04 -15.27 37.24
N VAL A 145 6.39 -16.45 37.73
CA VAL A 145 6.46 -16.72 39.18
C VAL A 145 7.47 -15.78 39.85
N SER A 146 8.65 -15.59 39.26
CA SER A 146 9.66 -14.68 39.81
C SER A 146 9.18 -13.22 39.87
N GLN A 147 8.46 -12.76 38.84
CA GLN A 147 7.88 -11.42 38.81
C GLN A 147 6.79 -11.28 39.87
N GLN A 148 5.97 -12.32 40.07
CA GLN A 148 4.95 -12.33 41.11
C GLN A 148 5.56 -12.31 42.52
N GLN A 149 6.62 -13.08 42.78
CA GLN A 149 7.33 -13.08 44.07
C GLN A 149 7.96 -11.72 44.37
N LEU A 150 8.55 -11.07 43.34
CA LEU A 150 9.06 -9.71 43.45
C LEU A 150 7.94 -8.69 43.74
N ALA A 151 6.78 -8.84 43.10
CA ALA A 151 5.64 -7.96 43.29
C ALA A 151 4.96 -8.12 44.66
N ILE A 152 4.94 -9.34 45.21
CA ILE A 152 4.39 -9.64 46.55
C ILE A 152 5.38 -9.25 47.67
N GLY A 153 6.63 -8.93 47.32
CA GLY A 153 7.63 -8.55 48.29
C GLY A 153 7.96 -9.70 49.24
N GLU A 154 8.14 -10.92 48.73
CA GLU A 154 8.65 -12.03 49.54
C GLU A 154 10.05 -11.68 50.08
N ILE A 155 10.04 -11.14 51.29
CA ILE A 155 11.17 -10.86 52.15
C ILE A 155 11.90 -12.18 52.35
N LYS A 156 13.02 -12.39 51.64
CA LYS A 156 14.06 -13.30 52.14
C LYS A 156 14.38 -12.89 53.57
N GLU A 157 14.24 -13.84 54.48
CA GLU A 157 14.41 -13.69 55.93
C GLU A 157 15.46 -12.65 56.31
N ARG A 158 15.09 -11.78 57.25
CA ARG A 158 16.04 -10.98 58.03
C ARG A 158 17.00 -11.93 58.73
N VAL A 159 18.20 -12.09 58.17
CA VAL A 159 19.38 -12.36 58.98
C VAL A 159 19.55 -11.14 59.90
N PRO A 160 19.54 -11.30 61.24
CA PRO A 160 19.74 -10.17 62.14
C PRO A 160 21.15 -9.61 61.95
N GLY A 161 21.27 -8.38 61.46
CA GLY A 161 22.55 -7.67 61.46
C GLY A 161 22.87 -6.74 60.28
N ILE A 162 22.07 -6.73 59.19
CA ILE A 162 22.37 -5.86 58.04
C ILE A 162 21.13 -5.03 57.69
N SER A 163 21.18 -3.74 58.06
CA SER A 163 20.25 -2.73 57.57
C SER A 163 20.66 -2.34 56.16
N THR A 164 19.94 -2.82 55.15
CA THR A 164 19.94 -2.19 53.82
C THR A 164 18.60 -1.50 53.64
N HIS A 165 18.55 -0.22 53.97
CA HIS A 165 17.55 0.68 53.38
C HIS A 165 17.79 0.71 51.86
N TYR A 166 17.10 -0.16 51.13
CA TYR A 166 17.00 -0.03 49.68
C TYR A 166 15.76 0.80 49.37
N THR A 167 15.94 2.11 49.25
CA THR A 167 15.00 2.97 48.54
C THR A 167 15.16 2.66 47.04
N PRO A 168 14.13 2.14 46.34
CA PRO A 168 14.23 1.98 44.91
C PRO A 168 14.38 3.38 44.30
N PRO A 169 15.37 3.62 43.42
CA PRO A 169 15.47 4.89 42.73
C PRO A 169 14.27 5.00 41.80
N VAL A 170 13.33 5.88 42.14
CA VAL A 170 12.40 6.49 41.18
C VAL A 170 13.21 7.50 40.38
N ALA A 171 14.17 7.00 39.60
CA ALA A 171 14.88 7.77 38.60
C ALA A 171 14.16 7.51 37.27
N ALA A 172 13.52 8.56 36.78
CA ALA A 172 12.96 8.65 35.45
C ALA A 172 14.01 8.22 34.42
N VAL A 173 13.88 6.98 33.93
CA VAL A 173 14.52 6.54 32.69
C VAL A 173 13.59 6.99 31.57
N ASP A 174 13.62 8.30 31.28
CA ASP A 174 12.94 8.86 30.11
C ASP A 174 13.91 8.85 28.93
N ASN A 175 14.02 7.66 28.32
CA ASN A 175 14.44 7.37 26.95
C ASN A 175 14.46 5.85 26.77
N ARG A 176 13.36 5.17 27.14
CA ARG A 176 13.20 3.75 26.80
C ARG A 176 12.90 3.65 25.32
N GLU A 177 13.96 3.46 24.52
CA GLU A 177 13.87 2.72 23.27
C GLU A 177 12.93 1.53 23.54
N ARG A 178 11.79 1.46 22.83
CA ARG A 178 10.84 0.37 23.03
C ARG A 178 11.62 -0.95 22.93
N PRO A 179 11.45 -1.89 23.88
CA PRO A 179 12.15 -3.16 23.81
C PRO A 179 11.92 -3.78 22.43
N ARG A 180 12.99 -3.99 21.66
CA ARG A 180 12.88 -4.60 20.34
C ARG A 180 12.32 -6.01 20.50
N THR A 181 11.41 -6.39 19.62
CA THR A 181 10.81 -7.72 19.65
C THR A 181 11.85 -8.74 19.22
N ILE A 182 12.15 -9.71 20.08
CA ILE A 182 13.11 -10.78 19.83
C ILE A 182 12.38 -11.89 19.06
N PRO A 183 12.75 -12.16 17.80
CA PRO A 183 12.08 -13.20 17.04
C PRO A 183 12.43 -14.59 17.57
N LEU A 184 11.45 -15.48 17.60
CA LEU A 184 11.68 -16.90 17.84
C LEU A 184 12.44 -17.54 16.66
N PRO A 185 13.14 -18.67 16.88
CA PRO A 185 13.84 -19.37 15.81
C PRO A 185 12.87 -19.88 14.73
N THR A 186 13.02 -19.38 13.51
CA THR A 186 12.19 -19.77 12.36
C THR A 186 12.83 -20.92 11.59
N ARG A 187 12.04 -21.97 11.32
CA ARG A 187 12.47 -23.11 10.48
C ARG A 187 11.74 -23.14 9.14
N GLN A 188 10.46 -22.80 9.14
CA GLN A 188 9.59 -22.80 7.96
C GLN A 188 8.52 -21.73 8.13
N LEU A 189 8.00 -21.23 7.01
CA LEU A 189 6.84 -20.34 7.02
C LEU A 189 5.60 -21.11 6.57
N ILE A 190 4.46 -20.74 7.14
CA ILE A 190 3.16 -21.06 6.55
C ILE A 190 2.86 -19.97 5.54
N CYS A 191 2.91 -20.33 4.26
CA CYS A 191 2.70 -19.42 3.14
C CYS A 191 1.30 -19.57 2.54
N PHE A 192 0.67 -18.46 2.22
CA PHE A 192 -0.56 -18.40 1.43
C PHE A 192 -0.57 -17.14 0.56
N CYS A 193 -1.41 -17.15 -0.48
CA CYS A 193 -1.61 -15.98 -1.34
C CYS A 193 -3.10 -15.69 -1.47
N LEU A 194 -3.43 -14.41 -1.59
CA LEU A 194 -4.76 -13.89 -1.79
C LEU A 194 -4.78 -12.98 -3.01
N GLU A 195 -5.89 -12.99 -3.71
CA GLU A 195 -6.17 -12.04 -4.78
C GLU A 195 -7.25 -11.07 -4.33
N LEU A 196 -7.07 -9.81 -4.68
CA LEU A 196 -8.01 -8.73 -4.38
C LEU A 196 -8.34 -8.01 -5.68
N PHE A 197 -9.63 -7.86 -5.93
CA PHE A 197 -10.19 -7.17 -7.06
C PHE A 197 -10.89 -5.90 -6.60
N ALA A 198 -10.68 -4.81 -7.32
CA ALA A 198 -11.36 -3.54 -7.05
C ALA A 198 -11.92 -2.98 -8.36
N VAL A 199 -13.14 -2.46 -8.33
CA VAL A 199 -13.74 -1.72 -9.46
C VAL A 199 -13.90 -0.28 -9.05
N GLY A 200 -13.48 0.64 -9.92
CA GLY A 200 -13.52 2.06 -9.64
C GLY A 200 -13.77 2.93 -10.86
N HIS A 201 -13.89 4.23 -10.60
CA HIS A 201 -14.14 5.22 -11.64
C HIS A 201 -13.56 6.59 -11.34
N PHE A 202 -13.55 7.43 -12.38
CA PHE A 202 -13.19 8.83 -12.28
C PHE A 202 -14.44 9.71 -12.36
N GLU A 203 -14.49 10.73 -11.50
CA GLU A 203 -15.51 11.78 -11.57
C GLU A 203 -14.88 13.15 -11.29
N TRP A 204 -15.47 14.20 -11.87
CA TRP A 204 -15.19 15.57 -11.45
C TRP A 204 -16.12 15.97 -10.32
N GLY A 205 -15.60 16.71 -9.34
CA GLY A 205 -16.46 17.32 -8.34
C GLY A 205 -15.77 18.34 -7.45
N SER A 206 -16.57 19.10 -6.70
CA SER A 206 -16.09 20.07 -5.72
C SER A 206 -15.57 19.39 -4.45
N VAL A 207 -14.66 20.05 -3.75
CA VAL A 207 -14.20 19.64 -2.42
C VAL A 207 -14.61 20.73 -1.42
N PRO A 208 -15.23 20.39 -0.27
CA PRO A 208 -15.60 21.40 0.73
C PRO A 208 -14.40 22.28 1.13
N GLY A 209 -14.59 23.59 1.09
CA GLY A 209 -13.52 24.56 1.35
C GLY A 209 -12.60 24.87 0.16
N SER A 210 -12.80 24.26 -1.00
CA SER A 210 -12.10 24.58 -2.24
C SER A 210 -13.06 25.21 -3.26
N GLN A 211 -12.61 26.27 -3.95
CA GLN A 211 -13.33 26.86 -5.08
C GLN A 211 -13.03 26.16 -6.42
N GLN A 212 -12.11 25.19 -6.41
CA GLN A 212 -11.65 24.49 -7.61
C GLN A 212 -12.40 23.17 -7.82
N ILE A 213 -12.42 22.70 -9.07
CA ILE A 213 -12.93 21.39 -9.45
C ILE A 213 -11.78 20.36 -9.38
N TRP A 214 -12.08 19.17 -8.89
CA TRP A 214 -11.10 18.10 -8.67
C TRP A 214 -11.50 16.84 -9.42
N LEU A 215 -10.51 16.20 -10.04
CA LEU A 215 -10.63 14.84 -10.55
C LEU A 215 -10.49 13.88 -9.37
N LYS A 216 -11.48 13.02 -9.18
CA LYS A 216 -11.55 12.11 -8.04
C LYS A 216 -11.65 10.68 -8.52
N THR A 217 -10.90 9.81 -7.85
CA THR A 217 -11.03 8.36 -8.02
C THR A 217 -12.01 7.83 -6.98
N ARG A 218 -12.96 7.02 -7.43
CA ARG A 218 -14.00 6.39 -6.61
C ARG A 218 -13.91 4.88 -6.68
N LEU A 219 -14.32 4.23 -5.59
CA LEU A 219 -14.36 2.78 -5.44
C LEU A 219 -15.83 2.34 -5.42
N ASP A 220 -16.18 1.51 -6.39
CA ASP A 220 -17.52 0.98 -6.58
C ASP A 220 -17.67 -0.38 -5.91
N GLY A 221 -16.66 -1.26 -6.04
CA GLY A 221 -16.65 -2.59 -5.45
C GLY A 221 -15.24 -3.06 -5.09
N LEU A 222 -15.15 -3.96 -4.12
CA LEU A 222 -13.92 -4.59 -3.65
C LEU A 222 -14.27 -6.04 -3.28
N GLU A 223 -13.46 -6.99 -3.72
CA GLU A 223 -13.65 -8.42 -3.44
C GLU A 223 -12.29 -9.09 -3.17
N ILE A 224 -12.22 -9.94 -2.15
CA ILE A 224 -11.10 -10.85 -1.91
C ILE A 224 -11.53 -12.24 -2.38
N VAL A 225 -10.66 -12.96 -3.07
CA VAL A 225 -11.01 -14.29 -3.58
C VAL A 225 -10.69 -15.39 -2.55
N ASP A 226 -11.63 -16.33 -2.41
CA ASP A 226 -11.49 -17.59 -1.68
C ASP A 226 -11.19 -17.44 -0.17
N MET A 227 -11.71 -16.40 0.48
CA MET A 227 -11.54 -16.24 1.92
C MET A 227 -12.71 -16.87 2.69
N GLN A 228 -12.38 -17.66 3.71
CA GLN A 228 -13.38 -18.32 4.56
C GLN A 228 -13.01 -18.17 6.03
N PRO A 229 -13.99 -17.99 6.93
CA PRO A 229 -15.44 -17.91 6.66
C PRO A 229 -15.87 -16.56 6.05
N ASN A 230 -17.03 -16.53 5.35
CA ASN A 230 -17.56 -15.31 4.70
C ASN A 230 -17.62 -14.08 5.62
N ASP A 231 -17.93 -14.25 6.90
CA ASP A 231 -17.98 -13.13 7.85
C ASP A 231 -16.60 -12.49 8.07
N MET A 232 -15.53 -13.28 8.00
CA MET A 232 -14.15 -12.78 8.11
C MET A 232 -13.74 -12.03 6.85
N GLU A 233 -14.08 -12.57 5.67
CA GLU A 233 -13.91 -11.92 4.38
C GLU A 233 -14.60 -10.55 4.36
N SER A 234 -15.90 -10.52 4.69
CA SER A 234 -16.69 -9.29 4.78
C SER A 234 -16.09 -8.26 5.74
N ALA A 235 -15.57 -8.71 6.89
CA ALA A 235 -14.93 -7.81 7.85
C ALA A 235 -13.64 -7.19 7.30
N ILE A 236 -12.81 -8.00 6.62
CA ILE A 236 -11.56 -7.53 6.02
C ILE A 236 -11.84 -6.62 4.83
N GLU A 237 -12.78 -6.97 3.96
CA GLU A 237 -13.20 -6.13 2.83
C GLU A 237 -13.79 -4.79 3.29
N CYS A 238 -14.59 -4.79 4.35
CA CYS A 238 -15.10 -3.57 4.96
C CYS A 238 -13.97 -2.68 5.47
N TYR A 239 -12.99 -3.27 6.17
CA TYR A 239 -11.81 -2.55 6.63
C TYR A 239 -11.00 -1.98 5.47
N LEU A 240 -10.69 -2.78 4.45
CA LEU A 240 -9.94 -2.35 3.27
C LEU A 240 -10.69 -1.28 2.48
N THR A 241 -12.00 -1.43 2.29
CA THR A 241 -12.86 -0.42 1.67
C THR A 241 -12.79 0.89 2.45
N THR A 242 -12.81 0.83 3.78
CA THR A 242 -12.71 2.01 4.64
C THR A 242 -11.34 2.68 4.51
N VAL A 243 -10.26 1.91 4.55
CA VAL A 243 -8.89 2.41 4.35
C VAL A 243 -8.73 3.06 2.98
N LEU A 244 -9.26 2.44 1.92
CA LEU A 244 -9.19 2.99 0.57
C LEU A 244 -10.00 4.29 0.47
N LYS A 245 -11.27 4.28 0.88
CA LYS A 245 -12.18 5.42 0.72
C LYS A 245 -11.80 6.61 1.61
N LEU A 246 -11.25 6.39 2.80
CA LEU A 246 -10.94 7.45 3.76
C LEU A 246 -9.46 7.81 3.84
N GLY A 247 -8.56 6.84 3.63
CA GLY A 247 -7.13 7.02 3.82
C GLY A 247 -6.35 7.24 2.53
N ILE A 248 -6.68 6.50 1.47
CA ILE A 248 -5.86 6.44 0.25
C ILE A 248 -6.44 7.30 -0.87
N LEU A 249 -7.66 7.01 -1.33
CA LEU A 249 -8.27 7.67 -2.50
C LEU A 249 -8.37 9.19 -2.37
N PRO A 250 -8.70 9.78 -1.20
CA PRO A 250 -8.70 11.24 -1.05
C PRO A 250 -7.34 11.89 -1.28
N ARG A 251 -6.23 11.16 -1.17
CA ARG A 251 -4.87 11.66 -1.43
C ARG A 251 -4.49 11.58 -2.92
N LEU A 252 -5.30 10.89 -3.73
CA LEU A 252 -5.09 10.73 -5.16
C LEU A 252 -5.90 11.72 -6.00
N ILE A 253 -6.65 12.62 -5.36
CA ILE A 253 -7.41 13.65 -6.09
C ILE A 253 -6.46 14.65 -6.75
N ILE A 254 -6.79 15.07 -7.97
CA ILE A 254 -5.97 15.99 -8.75
C ILE A 254 -6.79 17.25 -9.00
N PRO A 255 -6.31 18.45 -8.62
CA PRO A 255 -7.04 19.68 -8.91
C PRO A 255 -6.91 19.98 -10.40
N LEU A 256 -7.99 20.47 -11.02
CA LEU A 256 -8.05 20.78 -12.44
C LEU A 256 -6.90 21.69 -12.90
N GLU A 257 -6.55 22.69 -12.07
CA GLU A 257 -5.46 23.63 -12.37
C GLU A 257 -4.08 22.98 -12.50
N LYS A 258 -3.84 21.84 -11.84
CA LYS A 258 -2.58 21.09 -12.00
C LYS A 258 -2.52 20.29 -13.30
N MET A 259 -3.64 20.16 -13.98
CA MET A 259 -3.74 19.53 -15.30
C MET A 259 -3.68 20.56 -16.44
N VAL A 260 -3.52 21.84 -16.12
CA VAL A 260 -3.31 22.90 -17.11
C VAL A 260 -1.83 22.97 -17.49
N LEU A 261 -1.53 22.80 -18.77
CA LEU A 261 -0.18 22.99 -19.30
C LEU A 261 -0.05 24.43 -19.84
N ASP A 262 0.82 25.22 -19.21
CA ASP A 262 1.18 26.55 -19.70
C ASP A 262 2.30 26.44 -20.73
N VAL A 263 1.91 26.38 -22.00
CA VAL A 263 2.83 26.21 -23.12
C VAL A 263 3.82 27.38 -23.22
N ASN A 264 3.42 28.59 -22.80
CA ASN A 264 4.32 29.75 -22.85
C ASN A 264 5.45 29.61 -21.86
N LYS A 265 5.14 29.14 -20.65
CA LYS A 265 6.15 28.90 -19.62
C LYS A 265 7.17 27.86 -20.09
N GLU A 266 6.70 26.74 -20.62
CA GLU A 266 7.59 25.70 -21.17
C GLU A 266 8.47 26.22 -22.31
N PHE A 267 7.90 27.02 -23.22
CA PHE A 267 8.65 27.61 -24.34
C PHE A 267 9.66 28.66 -23.87
N GLN A 268 9.32 29.47 -22.86
CA GLN A 268 10.25 30.43 -22.26
C GLN A 268 11.45 29.73 -21.60
N GLU A 269 11.22 28.60 -20.93
CA GLU A 269 12.31 27.78 -20.38
C GLU A 269 13.25 27.22 -21.46
N MET A 270 12.73 27.03 -22.68
CA MET A 270 13.51 26.68 -23.88
C MET A 270 14.08 27.90 -24.63
N GLY A 271 13.93 29.12 -24.11
CA GLY A 271 14.41 30.36 -24.75
C GLY A 271 13.58 30.84 -25.93
N LEU A 272 12.35 30.35 -26.09
CA LEU A 272 11.41 30.72 -27.14
C LEU A 272 10.32 31.65 -26.59
N THR A 273 10.01 32.73 -27.30
CA THR A 273 8.91 33.63 -26.93
C THR A 273 7.72 33.44 -27.87
N LEU A 274 6.59 33.07 -27.28
CA LEU A 274 5.30 33.10 -27.98
C LEU A 274 4.72 34.52 -27.83
N GLY A 275 4.32 35.14 -28.93
CA GLY A 275 3.69 36.47 -28.93
C GLY A 275 2.25 36.47 -28.39
N ARG A 276 1.79 35.33 -27.85
CA ARG A 276 0.45 35.10 -27.31
C ARG A 276 0.56 34.13 -26.14
N THR A 277 -0.42 34.17 -25.24
CA THR A 277 -0.54 33.20 -24.15
C THR A 277 -1.31 31.98 -24.62
N VAL A 278 -0.63 30.85 -24.78
CA VAL A 278 -1.20 29.54 -25.13
C VAL A 278 -1.23 28.63 -23.90
N THR A 279 -2.41 28.09 -23.57
CA THR A 279 -2.57 27.09 -22.50
C THR A 279 -3.40 25.90 -22.98
N LEU A 280 -3.10 24.70 -22.49
CA LEU A 280 -3.95 23.52 -22.66
C LEU A 280 -4.68 23.25 -21.35
N GLN A 281 -6.00 23.20 -21.40
CA GLN A 281 -6.84 22.95 -20.23
C GLN A 281 -7.77 21.76 -20.48
N PRO A 282 -8.11 20.93 -19.48
CA PRO A 282 -9.09 19.87 -19.69
C PRO A 282 -10.44 20.44 -20.14
N SER A 283 -11.05 19.81 -21.14
CA SER A 283 -12.37 20.20 -21.65
C SER A 283 -13.42 20.07 -20.56
N ALA A 284 -14.30 21.06 -20.43
CA ALA A 284 -15.29 21.08 -19.36
C ALA A 284 -16.36 20.01 -19.57
N VAL A 285 -16.56 19.14 -18.58
CA VAL A 285 -17.67 18.18 -18.54
C VAL A 285 -18.93 18.89 -18.04
N PRO A 286 -20.13 18.64 -18.60
CA PRO A 286 -20.46 17.84 -19.77
C PRO A 286 -20.69 18.67 -21.05
N ALA A 287 -20.31 19.95 -21.05
CA ALA A 287 -20.64 20.87 -22.15
C ALA A 287 -19.88 20.54 -23.45
N ASP A 288 -18.67 19.99 -23.33
CA ASP A 288 -17.78 19.72 -24.46
C ASP A 288 -17.61 18.22 -24.73
N VAL A 289 -17.29 17.42 -23.70
CA VAL A 289 -17.08 15.97 -23.85
C VAL A 289 -17.86 15.23 -22.76
N PRO A 290 -18.71 14.23 -23.09
CA PRO A 290 -19.55 13.55 -22.11
C PRO A 290 -18.75 12.86 -20.99
N ASN A 291 -17.63 12.24 -21.34
CA ASN A 291 -16.71 11.58 -20.41
C ASN A 291 -15.32 12.18 -20.58
N ASN A 292 -14.82 12.88 -19.56
CA ASN A 292 -13.44 13.34 -19.51
C ASN A 292 -12.97 13.20 -18.05
N PRO A 293 -11.93 12.42 -17.72
CA PRO A 293 -11.34 11.44 -18.61
C PRO A 293 -12.36 10.34 -18.98
N ALA A 294 -12.24 9.78 -20.18
CA ALA A 294 -13.01 8.62 -20.59
C ALA A 294 -12.22 7.33 -20.31
N VAL A 295 -12.93 6.29 -19.86
CA VAL A 295 -12.38 4.94 -19.67
C VAL A 295 -13.11 3.98 -20.59
N GLU A 296 -12.48 3.67 -21.71
CA GLU A 296 -13.06 2.91 -22.82
C GLU A 296 -11.97 2.45 -23.79
N GLU A 297 -12.25 1.42 -24.59
CA GLU A 297 -11.33 0.92 -25.62
C GLU A 297 -9.94 0.60 -25.05
N ASP A 298 -9.89 -0.01 -23.86
CA ASP A 298 -8.66 -0.39 -23.15
C ASP A 298 -7.75 0.82 -22.78
N GLN A 299 -8.33 2.02 -22.78
CA GLN A 299 -7.63 3.29 -22.63
C GLN A 299 -8.25 4.22 -21.58
N LEU A 300 -7.38 4.98 -20.92
CA LEU A 300 -7.73 6.21 -20.22
C LEU A 300 -7.46 7.40 -21.15
N LYS A 301 -8.51 8.10 -21.57
CA LYS A 301 -8.45 9.23 -22.50
C LYS A 301 -8.73 10.54 -21.77
N ALA A 302 -7.91 11.56 -21.98
CA ALA A 302 -8.13 12.90 -21.47
C ALA A 302 -8.24 13.89 -22.64
N PHE A 303 -9.30 14.68 -22.64
CA PHE A 303 -9.61 15.64 -23.71
C PHE A 303 -9.30 17.06 -23.25
N MET A 304 -8.62 17.84 -24.08
CA MET A 304 -8.09 19.16 -23.75
C MET A 304 -8.48 20.19 -24.80
N LYS A 305 -8.73 21.42 -24.34
CA LYS A 305 -8.91 22.61 -25.17
C LYS A 305 -7.68 23.49 -25.15
N LEU A 306 -7.38 24.05 -26.30
CA LEU A 306 -6.35 25.04 -26.50
C LEU A 306 -6.94 26.43 -26.29
N ILE A 307 -6.49 27.12 -25.25
CA ILE A 307 -6.91 28.49 -24.97
C ILE A 307 -5.77 29.43 -25.36
N ILE A 308 -6.06 30.31 -26.31
CA ILE A 308 -5.15 31.36 -26.78
C ILE A 308 -5.70 32.70 -26.29
N THR A 309 -4.95 33.39 -25.44
CA THR A 309 -5.27 34.75 -24.99
C THR A 309 -4.17 35.73 -25.37
N GLY A 310 -4.57 36.97 -25.65
CA GLY A 310 -3.67 38.02 -26.14
C GLY A 310 -3.58 38.06 -27.66
N GLY A 311 -4.14 39.13 -28.22
CA GLY A 311 -4.06 39.50 -29.63
C GLY A 311 -4.72 40.85 -29.83
N ALA A 312 -3.91 41.86 -30.16
CA ALA A 312 -4.30 42.87 -31.14
C ALA A 312 -3.96 42.32 -32.53
#